data_AF-A0A9Q9F0M7-F1
#
_entry.id   AF-A0A9Q9F0M7-F1
#
_cell.length_a   1.000
_cell.length_b   1.000
_cell.length_c   1.000
_cell.angle_alpha   90.00
_cell.angle_beta   90.00
_cell.angle_gamma   90.00
#
_symmetry.space_group_name_H-M   'P 1'
#
loop_
_entity.id
_entity.type
_entity.pdbx_description
1 polymer ?
#
loop_
_entity_poly.entity_id
_entity_poly.type
_entity_poly.pdbx_seq_one_letter_code
_entity_poly.pdbx_strand_id
1 'polypeptide(L)' 'MKEVFTVEKYLTTLRELYKSEENEVLKKQWLNLGLALKQMIDSNEVLLFDKADDDFQKALFERLDSS' A
#
# COMPACT_ATOMS: atom_id res chain seq x y z
N MET A 1 8.27 -23.23 -4.72
CA MET A 1 8.73 -21.83 -4.53
C MET A 1 7.63 -21.12 -3.73
N LYS A 2 7.93 -20.48 -2.60
CA LYS A 2 6.93 -19.65 -1.92
C LYS A 2 6.74 -18.39 -2.77
N GLU A 3 5.51 -18.07 -3.16
CA GLU A 3 5.23 -16.78 -3.80
C GLU A 3 5.62 -15.65 -2.85
N VAL A 4 6.44 -14.73 -3.34
CA VAL A 4 6.77 -13.51 -2.61
C VAL A 4 5.61 -12.53 -2.82
N PHE A 5 5.03 -12.04 -1.73
CA PHE A 5 4.06 -10.96 -1.81
C PHE A 5 4.80 -9.65 -2.06
N THR A 6 4.63 -9.07 -3.24
CA THR A 6 5.38 -7.89 -3.68
C THR A 6 4.62 -6.59 -3.43
N VAL A 7 5.33 -5.46 -3.48
CA VAL A 7 4.74 -4.11 -3.44
C VAL A 7 3.69 -3.92 -4.54
N GLU A 8 3.93 -4.44 -5.75
CA GLU A 8 2.94 -4.42 -6.83
C GLU A 8 1.63 -5.15 -6.46
N LYS A 9 1.77 -6.34 -5.85
CA LYS A 9 0.62 -7.13 -5.40
C LYS A 9 -0.12 -6.40 -4.27
N TYR A 10 0.61 -5.80 -3.34
CA TYR A 10 0.05 -4.97 -2.26
C TYR A 10 -0.76 -3.78 -2.81
N LEU A 11 -0.19 -3.00 -3.73
CA LEU A 11 -0.87 -1.87 -4.37
C LEU A 11 -2.14 -2.31 -5.13
N THR A 12 -2.08 -3.47 -5.79
CA THR A 12 -3.25 -4.05 -6.46
C THR A 12 -4.34 -4.42 -5.46
N THR A 13 -3.98 -5.06 -4.35
CA THR A 13 -4.91 -5.39 -3.26
C THR A 13 -5.57 -4.13 -2.68
N LEU A 14 -4.82 -3.05 -2.44
CA LEU A 14 -5.41 -1.79 -1.97
C LEU A 14 -6.45 -1.22 -2.95
N ARG A 15 -6.19 -1.30 -4.26
CA ARG A 15 -7.14 -0.85 -5.29
C ARG A 15 -8.39 -1.70 -5.32
N GLU A 16 -8.26 -3.01 -5.13
CA GLU A 16 -9.40 -3.93 -5.06
C GLU A 16 -10.25 -3.63 -3.82
N LEU A 17 -9.63 -3.51 -2.64
CA LEU A 17 -10.30 -3.13 -1.40
C LEU A 17 -11.05 -1.80 -1.52
N TYR A 18 -10.39 -0.77 -2.07
CA TYR A 18 -11.05 0.53 -2.32
C TYR A 18 -12.29 0.42 -3.22
N LYS A 19 -12.23 -0.41 -4.27
CA LYS A 19 -13.33 -0.58 -5.22
C LYS A 19 -14.49 -1.39 -4.64
N SER A 20 -14.20 -2.39 -3.80
CA SER A 20 -15.22 -3.26 -3.21
C SER A 20 -15.82 -2.73 -1.91
N GLU A 21 -15.18 -1.74 -1.28
CA GLU A 21 -15.62 -1.21 0.00
C GLU A 21 -16.85 -0.30 -0.13
N GLU A 22 -17.88 -0.61 0.65
CA GLU A 22 -19.13 0.16 0.72
C GLU A 22 -19.11 1.15 1.89
N ASN A 23 -18.32 0.87 2.94
CA ASN A 23 -18.17 1.78 4.06
C ASN A 23 -17.24 2.94 3.68
N GLU A 24 -17.79 4.16 3.57
CA GLU A 24 -17.04 5.35 3.17
C GLU A 24 -15.81 5.67 4.06
N VAL A 25 -15.86 5.33 5.35
CA VAL A 25 -14.71 5.54 6.27
C VAL A 25 -13.58 4.59 5.92
N LEU A 26 -13.86 3.30 5.78
CA LEU A 26 -12.87 2.29 5.39
C LEU A 26 -12.35 2.54 3.97
N LYS A 27 -13.23 2.95 3.06
CA LYS A 27 -12.89 3.29 1.68
C LYS A 27 -11.88 4.42 1.61
N LYS A 28 -12.06 5.46 2.43
CA LYS A 28 -11.09 6.55 2.57
C LYS A 28 -9.75 6.06 3.11
N GLN A 29 -9.75 5.11 4.05
CA GLN A 29 -8.51 4.53 4.57
C GLN A 29 -7.75 3.74 3.47
N TRP A 30 -8.44 2.92 2.68
CA TRP A 30 -7.83 2.21 1.55
C TRP A 30 -7.26 3.16 0.50
N LEU A 31 -7.99 4.23 0.19
CA LEU A 31 -7.52 5.28 -0.72
C LEU A 31 -6.23 5.93 -0.19
N ASN A 32 -6.23 6.36 1.08
CA ASN A 32 -5.09 7.04 1.67
C ASN A 32 -3.83 6.16 1.70
N LEU A 33 -3.98 4.87 2.05
CA LEU A 33 -2.89 3.89 1.98
C LEU A 33 -2.35 3.75 0.55
N GLY A 34 -3.24 3.68 -0.44
CA GLY A 34 -2.85 3.57 -1.85
C GLY A 34 -2.09 4.80 -2.35
N LEU A 35 -2.49 6.00 -1.91
CA LEU A 35 -1.83 7.25 -2.25
C LEU A 35 -0.45 7.37 -1.58
N ALA A 36 -0.34 7.04 -0.29
CA ALA A 36 0.94 7.04 0.43
C ALA A 36 1.93 6.07 -0.21
N LEU A 37 1.48 4.85 -0.54
CA LEU A 37 2.32 3.87 -1.24
C LEU A 37 2.74 4.38 -2.62
N LYS A 38 1.83 5.00 -3.38
CA LYS A 38 2.17 5.59 -4.67
C LYS A 38 3.26 6.66 -4.54
N GLN A 39 3.21 7.51 -3.51
CA GLN A 39 4.24 8.52 -3.27
C GLN A 39 5.60 7.91 -2.95
N MET A 40 5.65 6.82 -2.17
CA MET A 40 6.91 6.10 -1.90
C MET A 40 7.49 5.51 -3.18
N ILE A 41 6.65 4.94 -4.05
CA ILE A 41 7.07 4.41 -5.36
C ILE A 41 7.58 5.54 -6.27
N ASP A 42 6.83 6.63 -6.38
CA ASP A 42 7.19 7.78 -7.21
C ASP A 42 8.49 8.46 -6.73
N SER A 43 8.83 8.30 -5.44
CA SER A 43 10.07 8.80 -4.82
C SER A 43 11.23 7.79 -4.86
N ASN A 44 11.05 6.61 -5.48
CA ASN A 44 11.99 5.49 -5.50
C ASN A 44 12.41 4.98 -4.10
N GLU A 45 11.59 5.19 -3.06
CA GLU A 45 11.86 4.63 -1.73
C GLU A 45 11.56 3.12 -1.68
N VAL A 46 10.62 2.67 -2.50
CA VAL A 46 10.29 1.27 -2.71
C VAL A 46 10.09 0.98 -4.20
N LEU A 47 10.42 -0.23 -4.63
CA LEU A 47 10.25 -0.70 -5.99
C LEU A 47 9.11 -1.72 -6.05
N LEU A 48 8.44 -1.82 -7.21
CA LEU A 48 7.28 -2.71 -7.39
C LEU A 48 7.57 -4.20 -7.13
N PHE A 49 8.82 -4.62 -7.38
CA PHE A 49 9.27 -6.01 -7.17
C PHE A 49 9.84 -6.26 -5.76
N ASP A 50 9.90 -5.24 -4.91
CA ASP A 50 10.32 -5.42 -3.52
C ASP A 50 9.29 -6.24 -2.75
N LYS A 51 9.73 -6.83 -1.64
CA LYS A 51 8.86 -7.58 -0.73
C LYS A 51 7.99 -6.61 0.06
N ALA A 52 6.69 -6.89 0.13
CA ALA A 52 5.77 -6.18 1.01
C ALA A 52 5.65 -6.92 2.35
N ASP A 53 6.77 -6.97 3.08
CA ASP A 53 6.89 -7.56 4.40
C ASP A 53 6.52 -6.57 5.54
N ASP A 54 6.78 -6.95 6.78
CA ASP A 54 6.39 -6.17 7.96
C ASP A 54 7.12 -4.82 8.03
N ASP A 55 8.38 -4.75 7.61
CA ASP A 55 9.17 -3.52 7.61
C ASP A 55 8.61 -2.53 6.58
N PHE A 56 8.24 -3.02 5.39
CA PHE A 56 7.52 -2.24 4.38
C PHE A 56 6.20 -1.68 4.93
N GLN A 57 5.37 -2.52 5.56
CA GLN A 57 4.07 -2.09 6.09
C GLN A 57 4.22 -1.04 7.19
N LYS A 58 5.20 -1.22 8.07
CA LYS A 58 5.52 -0.25 9.11
C LYS A 58 5.91 1.11 8.50
N ALA A 59 6.82 1.13 7.52
CA ALA A 59 7.22 2.37 6.86
C ALA A 59 6.05 3.08 6.17
N LEU A 60 5.14 2.31 5.54
CA LEU A 60 3.94 2.84 4.91
C LEU A 60 3.00 3.51 5.94
N PHE A 61 2.76 2.88 7.09
CA PHE A 61 1.91 3.44 8.14
C PHE A 61 2.54 4.66 8.81
N GLU A 62 3.85 4.66 9.07
CA GLU A 62 4.55 5.83 9.61
C GLU A 62 4.46 7.05 8.68
N ARG A 63 4.51 6.84 7.36
CA ARG A 63 4.29 7.92 6.39
C ARG A 63 2.86 8.44 6.43
N LEU A 64 1.88 7.56 6.57
CA LEU A 64 0.48 7.95 6.65
C LEU A 64 0.20 8.83 7.89
N ASP A 65 0.80 8.51 9.03
CA ASP A 65 0.66 9.29 10.27
C ASP A 65 1.39 10.64 10.23
N SER A 66 2.37 10.78 9.32
CA SER A 66 3.17 11.99 9.13
C SER A 66 2.60 12.97 8.08
N SER A 67 1.52 12.58 7.39
CA SER A 67 0.89 13.32 6.27
C SER A 67 -0.34 14.10 6.73
#